data_AF-S4P9A2-F1
#
_entry.id   AF-S4P9A2-F1
#
_cell.length_a   1.000
_cell.length_b   1.000
_cell.length_c   1.000
_cell.angle_alpha   90.00
_cell.angle_beta   90.00
_cell.angle_gamma   90.00
#
_symmetry.space_group_name_H-M   'P 1'
#
loop_
_entity.id
_entity.type
_entity.pdbx_description
1 polymer ?
#
loop_
_entity_poly.entity_id
_entity_poly.type
_entity_poly.pdbx_seq_one_letter_code
_entity_poly.pdbx_strand_id
1 'polypeptide(L)'
;MNKLVTLINIRKIFECRALTTKITAEGKDVPKKKTYENRITLIGPDDSVCITDLKDAQNLSSRRELKLVKIQDVDSKTRRPVYKLMTNAEYHEEEIARRKEKQTARDGNHLKGQKLITLSSRIAEHDLLTGVKKMAKLLEKQYEVKVVISGNENEETKAEKIYSIIEKNLKSVGLLVQKRSKGNNLRFQLLPLKDSPNQSNSDNSNSDKNNEKGPL
;
A
#
# COMPACT_ATOMS: atom_id res chain seq x y z
N MET A 1 30.27 -56.19 62.63
CA MET A 1 31.64 -56.05 62.08
C MET A 1 31.56 -55.09 60.91
N ASN A 2 31.72 -53.80 61.19
CA ASN A 2 32.85 -52.93 60.73
C ASN A 2 32.42 -52.14 59.47
N LYS A 3 31.95 -50.88 59.61
CA LYS A 3 32.73 -49.60 59.62
C LYS A 3 33.39 -49.36 58.24
N LEU A 4 33.42 -48.22 57.55
CA LEU A 4 33.28 -46.76 57.78
C LEU A 4 33.31 -46.13 56.34
N VAL A 5 32.56 -45.07 55.94
CA VAL A 5 33.01 -43.63 55.83
C VAL A 5 34.15 -43.48 54.77
N THR A 6 34.14 -42.67 53.68
CA THR A 6 33.66 -41.29 53.45
C THR A 6 34.02 -40.73 52.04
N LEU A 7 33.38 -39.59 51.70
CA LEU A 7 33.88 -38.37 51.00
C LEU A 7 34.00 -38.27 49.46
N ILE A 8 33.06 -37.48 48.90
CA ILE A 8 33.22 -36.26 48.08
C ILE A 8 34.46 -36.17 47.18
N ASN A 9 34.25 -36.00 45.87
CA ASN A 9 35.08 -35.05 45.12
C ASN A 9 34.29 -34.28 44.05
N ILE A 10 34.02 -33.02 44.38
CA ILE A 10 33.47 -31.98 43.52
C ILE A 10 34.62 -31.49 42.64
N ARG A 11 34.57 -31.72 41.32
CA ARG A 11 35.32 -30.90 40.36
C ARG A 11 34.35 -29.98 39.64
N LYS A 12 34.03 -28.86 40.30
CA LYS A 12 33.62 -27.63 39.60
C LYS A 12 34.78 -27.25 38.69
N ILE A 13 34.63 -27.47 37.40
CA ILE A 13 35.46 -26.79 36.41
C ILE A 13 34.96 -25.35 36.41
N PHE A 14 35.67 -24.49 37.12
CA PHE A 14 35.64 -23.06 36.87
C PHE A 14 36.22 -22.85 35.47
N GLU A 15 35.36 -22.82 34.45
CA GLU A 15 35.70 -22.11 33.23
C GLU A 15 35.70 -20.62 33.56
N CYS A 16 36.84 -20.13 34.04
CA CYS A 16 37.13 -18.70 34.01
C CYS A 16 37.23 -18.31 32.53
N ARG A 17 36.11 -17.91 31.93
CA ARG A 17 36.11 -17.23 30.63
C ARG A 17 36.95 -15.96 30.80
N ALA A 18 38.16 -15.97 30.25
CA ALA A 18 39.00 -14.80 30.18
C ALA A 18 38.23 -13.70 29.43
N LEU A 19 37.87 -12.64 30.14
CA LEU A 19 37.34 -11.42 29.55
C LEU A 19 38.48 -10.75 28.78
N THR A 20 38.67 -11.12 27.52
CA THR A 20 39.61 -10.38 26.65
C THR A 20 39.03 -8.98 26.42
N THR A 21 39.71 -7.98 26.96
CA THR A 21 39.53 -6.56 26.63
C THR A 21 40.51 -6.25 25.50
N LYS A 22 40.01 -5.84 24.33
CA LYS A 22 40.87 -5.24 23.30
C LYS A 22 40.99 -3.76 23.63
N ILE A 23 42.15 -3.37 24.13
CA ILE A 23 42.51 -1.97 24.39
C ILE A 23 43.13 -1.43 23.10
N THR A 24 42.54 -0.42 22.49
CA THR A 24 43.17 0.37 21.42
C THR A 24 43.96 1.53 22.02
N ALA A 25 45.01 1.98 21.34
CA ALA A 25 46.02 2.93 21.86
C ALA A 25 45.50 4.30 22.34
N GLU A 26 44.23 4.65 22.06
CA GLU A 26 43.67 5.99 22.32
C GLU A 26 42.69 6.06 23.52
N GLY A 27 42.80 5.14 24.49
CA GLY A 27 42.17 5.26 25.83
C GLY A 27 40.63 5.36 25.90
N LYS A 28 39.91 5.30 24.78
CA LYS A 28 38.44 5.35 24.75
C LYS A 28 37.88 3.93 24.86
N ASP A 29 37.18 3.68 25.96
CA ASP A 29 36.47 2.44 26.24
C ASP A 29 35.36 2.24 25.20
N VAL A 30 35.53 1.27 24.29
CA VAL A 30 34.50 0.93 23.30
C VAL A 30 33.48 0.03 23.99
N PRO A 31 32.19 0.43 24.10
CA PRO A 31 31.19 -0.40 24.76
C PRO A 31 31.11 -1.75 24.06
N LYS A 32 31.44 -2.84 24.77
CA LYS A 32 31.31 -4.20 24.26
C LYS A 32 29.86 -4.42 23.80
N LYS A 33 29.64 -4.61 22.50
CA LYS A 33 28.35 -5.02 21.96
C LYS A 33 28.03 -6.39 22.57
N LYS A 34 27.11 -6.43 23.53
CA LYS A 34 26.64 -7.68 24.15
C LYS A 34 26.11 -8.55 23.01
N THR A 35 26.84 -9.62 22.70
CA THR A 35 26.35 -10.67 21.80
C THR A 35 25.28 -11.37 22.61
N TYR A 36 24.03 -10.99 22.39
CA TYR A 36 22.91 -11.75 22.90
C TYR A 36 23.05 -13.13 22.27
N GLU A 37 23.36 -14.14 23.08
CA GLU A 37 23.06 -15.54 22.78
C GLU A 37 21.67 -15.55 22.11
N ASN A 38 21.50 -16.35 21.04
CA ASN A 38 20.39 -16.36 20.06
C ASN A 38 18.97 -16.63 20.65
N ARG A 39 18.75 -16.23 21.90
CA ARG A 39 17.51 -16.21 22.63
C ARG A 39 16.62 -15.08 22.13
N ILE A 40 15.38 -15.46 21.92
CA ILE A 40 14.28 -14.64 21.46
C ILE A 40 13.28 -14.43 22.59
N THR A 41 12.47 -13.37 22.48
CA THR A 41 11.29 -13.21 23.33
C THR A 41 10.13 -13.88 22.61
N LEU A 42 9.53 -14.89 23.24
CA LEU A 42 8.44 -15.68 22.69
C LEU A 42 7.14 -15.37 23.44
N ILE A 43 6.11 -14.95 22.70
CA ILE A 43 4.75 -14.74 23.19
C ILE A 43 3.94 -16.00 22.84
N GLY A 44 3.35 -16.63 23.85
CA GLY A 44 2.47 -17.78 23.68
C GLY A 44 1.10 -17.40 23.11
N PRO A 45 0.25 -18.40 22.78
CA PRO A 45 -1.14 -18.15 22.38
C PRO A 45 -1.96 -17.51 23.51
N ASP A 46 -1.63 -17.83 24.77
CA ASP A 46 -2.26 -17.25 25.97
C ASP A 46 -1.63 -15.88 26.37
N ASP A 47 -0.94 -15.23 25.42
CA ASP A 47 -0.14 -14.01 25.60
C ASP A 47 0.97 -14.08 26.69
N SER A 48 1.30 -15.28 27.16
CA SER A 48 2.39 -15.51 28.11
C SER A 48 3.76 -15.21 27.48
N VAL A 49 4.58 -14.37 28.12
CA VAL A 49 5.91 -14.00 27.61
C VAL A 49 6.99 -14.88 28.23
N CYS A 50 7.80 -15.53 27.40
CA CYS A 50 8.94 -16.34 27.83
C CYS A 50 10.18 -16.04 26.99
N ILE A 51 11.37 -16.32 27.53
CA ILE A 51 12.64 -16.14 26.83
C ILE A 51 13.16 -17.53 26.50
N THR A 52 13.29 -17.84 25.21
CA THR A 52 13.68 -19.17 24.72
C THR A 52 14.60 -19.04 23.51
N ASP A 53 15.23 -20.14 23.09
CA ASP A 53 15.99 -20.16 21.85
C ASP A 53 15.07 -20.29 20.63
N LEU A 54 15.51 -19.76 19.48
CA LEU A 54 14.74 -19.83 18.24
C LEU A 54 14.41 -21.27 17.84
N LYS A 55 15.35 -22.21 18.05
CA LYS A 55 15.17 -23.62 17.71
C LYS A 55 14.09 -24.28 18.56
N ASP A 56 14.07 -23.97 19.85
CA ASP A 56 13.06 -24.48 20.78
C ASP A 56 11.67 -23.94 20.45
N ALA A 57 11.58 -22.66 20.10
CA ALA A 57 10.32 -22.06 19.67
C ALA A 57 9.80 -22.69 18.36
N GLN A 58 10.67 -23.02 17.40
CA GLN A 58 10.30 -23.74 16.18
C GLN A 58 9.80 -25.15 16.47
N ASN A 59 10.48 -25.87 17.37
CA ASN A 59 10.06 -27.20 17.81
C ASN A 59 8.70 -27.13 18.53
N LEU A 60 8.48 -26.12 19.38
CA LEU A 60 7.22 -25.90 20.10
C LEU A 60 6.07 -25.58 19.14
N SER A 61 6.32 -24.72 18.15
CA SER A 61 5.39 -24.41 17.06
C SER A 61 5.00 -25.67 16.29
N SER A 62 5.98 -26.51 15.93
CA SER A 62 5.73 -27.75 15.18
C SER A 62 4.96 -28.77 16.02
N ARG A 63 5.30 -28.91 17.31
CA ARG A 63 4.67 -29.85 18.23
C ARG A 63 3.21 -29.52 18.56
N ARG A 64 2.87 -28.23 18.59
CA ARG A 64 1.51 -27.74 18.91
C ARG A 64 0.72 -27.30 17.68
N GLU A 65 1.25 -27.52 16.48
CA GLU A 65 0.65 -27.08 15.20
C GLU A 65 0.35 -25.58 15.14
N LEU A 66 1.16 -24.78 15.83
CA LEU A 66 1.05 -23.32 15.87
C LEU A 66 2.00 -22.68 14.85
N LYS A 67 1.71 -21.46 14.43
CA LYS A 67 2.59 -20.66 13.57
C LYS A 67 3.47 -19.77 14.43
N LEU A 68 4.78 -19.88 14.23
CA LEU A 68 5.76 -18.96 14.82
C LEU A 68 5.94 -17.75 13.89
N VAL A 69 5.45 -16.59 14.32
CA VAL A 69 5.49 -15.34 13.55
C VAL A 69 6.43 -14.35 14.22
N LYS A 70 7.30 -13.71 13.43
CA LYS A 70 8.17 -12.64 13.91
C LYS A 70 7.40 -11.32 13.90
N ILE A 71 7.19 -10.71 15.06
CA ILE A 71 6.44 -9.45 15.20
C ILE A 71 7.39 -8.26 15.18
N GLN A 72 8.52 -8.35 15.88
CA GLN A 72 9.50 -7.25 15.98
C GLN A 72 10.93 -7.78 15.85
N ASP A 73 11.77 -7.03 15.11
CA ASP A 73 13.18 -7.37 14.93
C ASP A 73 14.02 -7.12 16.18
N VAL A 74 13.78 -6.00 16.86
CA VAL A 74 14.49 -5.60 18.08
C VAL A 74 13.51 -4.90 19.00
N ASP A 75 13.22 -5.52 20.14
CA ASP A 75 12.46 -4.89 21.20
C ASP A 75 13.26 -3.73 21.83
N SER A 76 12.58 -2.64 22.16
CA SER A 76 13.21 -1.46 22.79
C SER A 76 13.72 -1.75 24.20
N LYS A 77 13.04 -2.64 24.94
CA LYS A 77 13.41 -2.97 26.32
C LYS A 77 14.50 -4.03 26.37
N THR A 78 14.27 -5.15 25.69
CA THR A 78 15.14 -6.33 25.82
C THR A 78 16.19 -6.44 24.72
N ARG A 79 16.10 -5.63 23.66
CA ARG A 79 16.96 -5.69 22.45
C ARG A 79 16.97 -7.07 21.77
N ARG A 80 15.98 -7.92 22.06
CA ARG A 80 15.79 -9.24 21.46
C ARG A 80 14.69 -9.17 20.39
N PRO A 81 14.73 -10.02 19.35
CA PRO A 81 13.60 -10.18 18.45
C PRO A 81 12.41 -10.80 19.19
N VAL A 82 11.21 -10.34 18.85
CA VAL A 82 9.95 -10.80 19.45
C VAL A 82 9.22 -11.68 18.44
N TYR A 83 8.90 -12.89 18.87
CA TYR A 83 8.11 -13.85 18.11
C TYR A 83 6.81 -14.15 18.87
N LYS A 84 5.73 -14.38 18.14
CA LYS A 84 4.43 -14.79 18.67
C LYS A 84 4.06 -16.15 18.10
N LEU A 85 3.57 -17.05 18.95
CA LEU A 85 2.88 -18.25 18.55
C LEU A 85 1.42 -17.91 18.31
N MET A 86 0.94 -18.19 17.10
CA MET A 86 -0.44 -17.96 16.71
C MET A 86 -1.08 -19.25 16.24
N THR A 87 -2.38 -19.39 16.43
CA THR A 87 -3.12 -20.48 15.81
C THR A 87 -3.22 -20.25 14.30
N ASN A 88 -3.50 -21.32 13.54
CA ASN A 88 -3.61 -21.20 12.09
C ASN A 88 -4.79 -20.28 11.69
N ALA A 89 -5.89 -20.31 12.43
CA ALA A 89 -7.05 -19.45 12.19
C ALA A 89 -6.71 -17.96 12.39
N GLU A 90 -6.14 -17.60 13.54
CA GLU A 90 -5.72 -16.22 13.84
C GLU A 90 -4.70 -15.69 12.84
N TYR A 91 -3.72 -16.52 12.44
CA TYR A 91 -2.73 -16.14 11.44
C TYR A 91 -3.37 -15.79 10.09
N HIS A 92 -4.38 -16.56 9.66
CA HIS A 92 -5.10 -16.28 8.44
C HIS A 92 -5.95 -15.01 8.53
N GLU A 93 -6.61 -14.78 9.65
CA GLU A 93 -7.41 -13.57 9.88
C GLU A 93 -6.54 -12.31 9.89
N GLU A 94 -5.40 -12.32 10.60
CA GLU A 94 -4.46 -11.20 10.61
C GLU A 94 -3.90 -10.93 9.21
N GLU A 95 -3.57 -11.98 8.45
CA GLU A 95 -3.08 -11.82 7.08
C GLU A 95 -4.17 -11.27 6.15
N ILE A 96 -5.44 -11.66 6.32
CA ILE A 96 -6.57 -11.07 5.59
C ILE A 96 -6.75 -9.59 5.99
N ALA A 97 -6.70 -9.27 7.27
CA ALA A 97 -6.83 -7.90 7.78
C ALA A 97 -5.71 -7.00 7.23
N ARG A 98 -4.46 -7.47 7.29
CA ARG A 98 -3.29 -6.78 6.75
C ARG A 98 -3.38 -6.57 5.23
N ARG A 99 -3.91 -7.55 4.49
CA ARG A 99 -4.17 -7.38 3.04
C ARG A 99 -5.23 -6.34 2.78
N LYS A 100 -6.33 -6.36 3.54
CA LYS A 100 -7.40 -5.35 3.44
C LYS A 100 -6.88 -3.95 3.75
N GLU A 101 -6.12 -3.77 4.82
CA GLU A 101 -5.52 -2.48 5.19
C GLU A 101 -4.58 -1.96 4.08
N LYS A 102 -3.72 -2.84 3.55
CA LYS A 102 -2.84 -2.48 2.43
C LYS A 102 -3.64 -2.15 1.17
N GLN A 103 -4.76 -2.81 0.94
CA GLN A 103 -5.65 -2.52 -0.16
C GLN A 103 -6.37 -1.19 0.04
N THR A 104 -6.95 -0.91 1.21
CA THR A 104 -7.58 0.38 1.51
C THR A 104 -6.60 1.54 1.47
N ALA A 105 -5.35 1.34 1.91
CA ALA A 105 -4.29 2.34 1.78
C ALA A 105 -3.91 2.61 0.31
N ARG A 106 -3.98 1.59 -0.56
CA ARG A 106 -3.79 1.74 -2.01
C ARG A 106 -5.01 2.38 -2.69
N ASP A 107 -6.20 1.98 -2.31
CA ASP A 107 -7.47 2.49 -2.86
C ASP A 107 -7.77 3.91 -2.34
N GLY A 108 -7.16 4.31 -1.23
CA GLY A 108 -7.14 5.69 -0.75
C GLY A 108 -6.44 6.66 -1.72
N ASN A 109 -5.55 6.15 -2.58
CA ASN A 109 -5.19 6.87 -3.80
C ASN A 109 -6.39 6.75 -4.75
N HIS A 110 -7.24 7.78 -4.77
CA HIS A 110 -8.43 7.86 -5.61
C HIS A 110 -8.21 7.55 -7.10
N LEU A 111 -6.97 7.58 -7.58
CA LEU A 111 -6.60 7.27 -8.96
C LEU A 111 -6.19 5.79 -9.10
N LYS A 112 -6.95 5.04 -9.90
CA LYS A 112 -6.65 3.63 -10.23
C LYS A 112 -5.40 3.46 -11.10
N GLY A 113 -4.94 4.54 -11.74
CA GLY A 113 -3.76 4.56 -12.59
C GLY A 113 -3.89 5.56 -13.75
N GLN A 114 -2.90 5.54 -14.64
CA GLN A 114 -2.79 6.47 -15.76
C GLN A 114 -3.11 5.79 -17.11
N LYS A 115 -3.83 6.49 -17.98
CA LYS A 115 -4.08 6.11 -19.38
C LYS A 115 -3.58 7.18 -20.33
N LEU A 116 -2.97 6.79 -21.44
CA LEU A 116 -2.51 7.69 -22.49
C LEU A 116 -3.49 7.63 -23.67
N ILE A 117 -3.94 8.79 -24.14
CA ILE A 117 -4.70 8.94 -25.37
C ILE A 117 -3.93 9.88 -26.30
N THR A 118 -3.70 9.42 -27.52
CA THR A 118 -3.07 10.22 -28.57
C THR A 118 -4.11 10.58 -29.61
N LEU A 119 -4.20 11.86 -29.97
CA LEU A 119 -5.06 12.39 -31.03
C LEU A 119 -4.20 13.08 -32.08
N SER A 120 -4.62 13.05 -33.35
CA SER A 120 -3.97 13.84 -34.40
C SER A 120 -4.61 15.22 -34.52
N SER A 121 -3.84 16.24 -34.92
CA SER A 121 -4.34 17.57 -35.28
C SER A 121 -5.31 17.57 -36.47
N ARG A 122 -5.31 16.50 -37.29
CA ARG A 122 -6.18 16.33 -38.47
C ARG A 122 -7.41 15.46 -38.20
N ILE A 123 -7.69 15.16 -36.94
CA ILE A 123 -8.86 14.35 -36.56
C ILE A 123 -10.16 15.00 -37.04
N ALA A 124 -11.09 14.17 -37.55
CA ALA A 124 -12.41 14.63 -37.93
C ALA A 124 -13.28 14.90 -36.69
N GLU A 125 -14.28 15.77 -36.80
CA GLU A 125 -15.15 16.18 -35.69
C GLU A 125 -15.86 14.99 -35.01
N HIS A 126 -16.34 14.04 -35.81
CA HIS A 126 -17.01 12.84 -35.29
C HIS A 126 -16.06 11.95 -34.45
N ASP A 127 -14.83 11.77 -34.92
CA ASP A 127 -13.83 10.97 -34.20
C ASP A 127 -13.35 11.69 -32.94
N LEU A 128 -13.25 13.02 -32.98
CA LEU A 128 -12.97 13.84 -31.80
C LEU A 128 -14.04 13.63 -30.71
N LEU A 129 -15.32 13.69 -31.07
CA LEU A 129 -16.42 13.45 -30.13
C LEU A 129 -16.40 12.03 -29.56
N THR A 130 -16.02 11.04 -30.36
CA THR A 130 -15.84 9.66 -29.90
C THR A 130 -14.67 9.53 -28.92
N GLY A 131 -13.56 10.23 -29.21
CA GLY A 131 -12.42 10.37 -28.30
C GLY A 131 -12.79 11.01 -26.96
N VAL A 132 -13.60 12.06 -26.99
CA VAL A 132 -14.14 12.72 -25.79
C VAL A 132 -15.00 11.76 -24.96
N LYS A 133 -15.92 11.01 -25.59
CA LYS A 133 -16.72 9.99 -24.89
C LYS A 133 -15.84 8.91 -24.24
N LYS A 134 -14.77 8.50 -24.91
CA LYS A 134 -13.78 7.57 -24.36
C LYS A 134 -13.07 8.16 -23.15
N MET A 135 -12.67 9.43 -23.20
CA MET A 135 -12.06 10.14 -22.06
C MET A 135 -13.01 10.21 -20.87
N ALA A 136 -14.28 10.59 -21.10
CA ALA A 136 -15.30 10.66 -20.05
C ALA A 136 -15.45 9.31 -19.32
N LYS A 137 -15.58 8.20 -20.07
CA LYS A 137 -15.67 6.84 -19.50
C LYS A 137 -14.44 6.42 -18.69
N LEU A 138 -13.25 6.95 -19.01
CA LEU A 138 -12.04 6.68 -18.24
C LEU A 138 -12.02 7.47 -16.93
N LEU A 139 -12.48 8.72 -16.97
CA LEU A 139 -12.60 9.58 -15.80
C LEU A 139 -13.66 9.03 -14.82
N GLU A 140 -14.82 8.58 -15.30
CA GLU A 140 -15.83 7.88 -14.48
C GLU A 140 -15.25 6.67 -13.75
N LYS A 141 -14.31 5.96 -14.38
CA LYS A 141 -13.63 4.80 -13.77
C LYS A 141 -12.52 5.20 -12.80
N GLN A 142 -12.32 6.49 -12.54
CA GLN A 142 -11.28 7.06 -11.70
C GLN A 142 -9.85 6.81 -12.23
N TYR A 143 -9.67 6.92 -13.55
CA TYR A 143 -8.34 6.94 -14.18
C TYR A 143 -7.88 8.37 -14.45
N GLU A 144 -6.59 8.61 -14.27
CA GLU A 144 -5.91 9.79 -14.80
C GLU A 144 -5.69 9.62 -16.31
N VAL A 145 -6.11 10.59 -17.12
CA VAL A 145 -5.95 10.51 -18.57
C VAL A 145 -4.94 11.55 -19.05
N LYS A 146 -3.81 11.12 -19.59
CA LYS A 146 -2.88 11.99 -20.31
C LYS A 146 -3.26 12.02 -21.78
N VAL A 147 -3.49 13.22 -22.30
CA VAL A 147 -3.84 13.43 -23.70
C VAL A 147 -2.66 14.09 -24.40
N VAL A 148 -2.30 13.52 -25.55
CA VAL A 148 -1.27 14.06 -26.45
C VAL A 148 -1.92 14.32 -27.79
N ILE A 149 -1.96 15.58 -28.21
CA ILE A 149 -2.39 15.97 -29.55
C ILE A 149 -1.12 16.13 -30.38
N SER A 150 -0.90 15.21 -31.32
CA SER A 150 0.22 15.26 -32.26
C SER A 150 -0.15 16.10 -33.48
N GLY A 151 0.57 17.20 -33.68
CA GLY A 151 0.47 18.06 -34.85
C GLY A 151 1.73 18.05 -35.70
N ASN A 152 1.68 18.82 -36.79
CA ASN A 152 2.82 19.21 -37.61
C ASN A 152 3.22 20.66 -37.28
N GLU A 153 4.37 21.12 -37.78
CA GLU A 153 4.96 22.44 -37.45
C GLU A 153 4.01 23.65 -37.64
N ASN A 154 2.98 23.55 -38.48
CA ASN A 154 2.03 24.65 -38.77
C ASN A 154 0.59 24.38 -38.30
N GLU A 155 0.35 23.33 -37.50
CA GLU A 155 -1.00 22.91 -37.10
C GLU A 155 -1.34 23.23 -35.63
N GLU A 156 -0.58 24.14 -35.00
CA GLU A 156 -0.77 24.54 -33.59
C GLU A 156 -2.18 25.09 -33.32
N THR A 157 -2.69 25.97 -34.19
CA THR A 157 -4.04 26.54 -34.06
C THR A 157 -5.14 25.48 -34.09
N LYS A 158 -4.96 24.38 -34.84
CA LYS A 158 -5.90 23.26 -34.86
C LYS A 158 -5.84 22.46 -33.56
N ALA A 159 -4.64 22.24 -33.02
CA ALA A 159 -4.47 21.58 -31.74
C ALA A 159 -5.13 22.36 -30.59
N GLU A 160 -5.08 23.69 -30.61
CA GLU A 160 -5.77 24.55 -29.64
C GLU A 160 -7.30 24.51 -29.75
N LYS A 161 -7.83 24.44 -30.98
CA LYS A 161 -9.27 24.24 -31.21
C LYS A 161 -9.73 22.91 -30.64
N ILE A 162 -8.98 21.83 -30.89
CA ILE A 162 -9.26 20.50 -30.35
C ILE A 162 -9.24 20.53 -28.82
N TYR A 163 -8.22 21.14 -28.22
CA TYR A 163 -8.14 21.33 -26.77
C TYR A 163 -9.37 22.03 -26.21
N SER A 164 -9.81 23.12 -26.85
CA SER A 164 -10.97 23.91 -26.41
C SER A 164 -12.29 23.11 -26.47
N ILE A 165 -12.44 22.25 -27.48
CA ILE A 165 -13.61 21.36 -27.60
C ILE A 165 -13.59 20.32 -26.48
N ILE A 166 -12.44 19.72 -26.20
CA ILE A 166 -12.29 18.73 -25.12
C ILE A 166 -12.58 19.37 -23.76
N GLU A 167 -12.03 20.56 -23.50
CA GLU A 167 -12.25 21.30 -22.26
C GLU A 167 -13.73 21.59 -22.01
N LYS A 168 -14.45 22.09 -23.04
CA LYS A 168 -15.89 22.38 -22.93
C LYS A 168 -16.72 21.13 -22.62
N ASN A 169 -16.42 20.01 -23.27
CA ASN A 169 -17.20 18.77 -23.10
C ASN A 169 -16.87 18.02 -21.80
N LEU A 170 -15.63 18.10 -21.32
CA LEU A 170 -15.19 17.33 -20.15
C LEU A 170 -15.22 18.10 -18.83
N LYS A 171 -15.56 19.40 -18.85
CA LYS A 171 -15.62 20.25 -17.64
C LYS A 171 -16.52 19.70 -16.52
N SER A 172 -17.57 18.96 -16.87
CA SER A 172 -18.48 18.34 -15.89
C SER A 172 -17.93 17.07 -15.25
N VAL A 173 -17.02 16.35 -15.93
CA VAL A 173 -16.54 15.02 -15.51
C VAL A 173 -15.10 15.05 -14.99
N GLY A 174 -14.27 15.97 -15.51
CA GLY A 174 -12.84 16.04 -15.21
C GLY A 174 -12.27 17.45 -15.17
N LEU A 175 -11.21 17.61 -14.37
CA LEU A 175 -10.41 18.82 -14.30
C LEU A 175 -9.23 18.68 -15.26
N LEU A 176 -9.10 19.64 -16.18
CA LEU A 176 -7.90 19.76 -17.02
C LEU A 176 -6.76 20.37 -16.20
N VAL A 177 -5.59 19.73 -16.28
CA VAL A 177 -4.38 20.11 -15.56
C VAL A 177 -3.17 20.00 -16.49
N GLN A 178 -2.16 20.86 -16.27
CA GLN A 178 -0.86 20.81 -16.95
C GLN A 178 -0.93 20.87 -18.49
N LYS A 179 -1.56 21.89 -19.06
CA LYS A 179 -1.42 22.20 -20.50
C LYS A 179 0.04 22.59 -20.81
N ARG A 180 0.69 21.88 -21.72
CA ARG A 180 2.04 22.20 -22.24
C ARG A 180 2.15 21.90 -23.73
N SER A 181 2.68 22.82 -24.51
CA SER A 181 3.16 22.56 -25.87
C SER A 181 4.64 22.13 -25.81
N LYS A 182 4.99 21.02 -26.48
CA LYS A 182 6.38 20.56 -26.64
C LYS A 182 6.62 20.21 -28.10
N GLY A 183 7.28 21.13 -28.81
CA GLY A 183 7.43 21.06 -30.26
C GLY A 183 6.06 20.93 -30.92
N ASN A 184 5.90 19.96 -31.81
CA ASN A 184 4.66 19.76 -32.56
C ASN A 184 3.54 19.07 -31.75
N ASN A 185 3.74 18.78 -30.47
CA ASN A 185 2.77 18.06 -29.65
C ASN A 185 2.21 18.93 -28.52
N LEU A 186 0.89 19.00 -28.40
CA LEU A 186 0.21 19.58 -27.23
C LEU A 186 -0.14 18.47 -26.24
N ARG A 187 0.27 18.63 -24.98
CA ARG A 187 0.07 17.62 -23.92
C ARG A 187 -0.70 18.24 -22.76
N PHE A 188 -1.65 17.50 -22.22
CA PHE A 188 -2.35 17.87 -21.00
C PHE A 188 -2.83 16.63 -20.25
N GLN A 189 -3.24 16.82 -19.01
CA GLN A 189 -3.70 15.77 -18.11
C GLN A 189 -5.15 16.07 -17.69
N LEU A 190 -5.96 15.03 -17.61
CA LEU A 190 -7.31 15.06 -17.09
C LEU A 190 -7.34 14.27 -15.79
N LEU A 191 -7.83 14.91 -14.74
CA LEU A 191 -8.07 14.29 -13.44
C LEU A 191 -9.58 14.13 -13.25
N PRO A 192 -10.06 12.97 -12.77
CA PRO A 192 -11.46 12.78 -12.47
C PRO A 192 -11.89 13.73 -11.35
N LEU A 193 -13.07 14.35 -11.49
CA LEU A 193 -13.67 15.06 -10.35
C LEU A 193 -14.09 14.02 -9.32
N LYS A 194 -13.84 14.33 -8.05
CA LYS A 194 -14.37 13.55 -6.94
C LYS A 194 -15.87 13.77 -6.93
N ASP A 195 -16.64 12.71 -7.15
CA ASP A 195 -18.07 12.72 -6.88
C ASP A 195 -18.25 13.06 -5.40
N SER A 196 -18.60 14.32 -5.13
CA SER A 196 -19.38 14.61 -3.93
C SER A 196 -20.75 14.02 -4.23
N PRO A 197 -21.24 13.02 -3.48
CA PRO A 197 -22.53 12.42 -3.77
C PRO A 197 -23.60 13.42 -3.37
N ASN A 198 -23.92 14.39 -4.22
CA ASN A 198 -25.10 15.23 -4.13
C ASN A 198 -25.22 16.10 -5.39
N GLN A 199 -25.99 15.59 -6.37
CA GLN A 199 -27.10 16.29 -7.04
C GLN A 199 -27.40 15.57 -8.36
N SER A 200 -28.22 14.52 -8.28
CA SER A 200 -29.07 14.11 -9.39
C SER A 200 -30.50 14.08 -8.85
N ASN A 201 -31.26 15.13 -9.12
CA ASN A 201 -32.71 15.12 -9.29
C ASN A 201 -33.24 16.55 -9.42
N SER A 202 -33.40 17.00 -10.65
CA SER A 202 -34.54 17.82 -11.09
C SER A 202 -34.37 17.99 -12.59
N ASP A 203 -35.13 17.19 -13.34
CA ASP A 203 -35.70 17.55 -14.63
C ASP A 203 -36.60 16.40 -15.07
N ASN A 204 -37.88 16.48 -14.67
CA ASN A 204 -38.91 15.68 -15.31
C ASN A 204 -39.95 16.62 -15.93
N SER A 205 -39.83 16.69 -17.25
CA SER A 205 -40.72 17.11 -18.33
C SER A 205 -42.13 17.68 -18.03
N ASN A 206 -42.37 18.78 -18.76
CA ASN A 206 -43.65 19.43 -19.07
C ASN A 206 -44.62 18.56 -19.90
N SER A 207 -45.89 18.96 -19.78
CA SER A 207 -46.99 18.94 -20.78
C SER A 207 -47.85 17.68 -20.96
N ASP A 208 -48.86 17.56 -20.08
CA ASP A 208 -50.12 16.89 -20.43
C ASP A 208 -51.00 17.83 -21.27
N LYS A 209 -51.29 17.41 -22.50
CA LYS A 209 -52.30 18.02 -23.38
C LYS A 209 -53.57 17.17 -23.35
N ASN A 210 -54.65 17.82 -22.90
CA ASN A 210 -56.02 17.79 -23.42
C ASN A 210 -56.57 16.47 -23.98
N ASN A 211 -57.60 15.95 -23.30
CA ASN A 211 -58.78 15.38 -23.96
C ASN A 211 -60.00 15.52 -23.04
N GLU A 212 -60.72 16.63 -23.19
CA GLU A 212 -62.12 16.74 -22.77
C GLU A 212 -62.99 16.00 -23.79
N LYS A 213 -63.71 14.96 -23.36
CA LYS A 213 -64.97 14.52 -23.98
C LYS A 213 -66.05 14.60 -22.92
N GLY A 214 -67.04 15.47 -23.17
CA GLY A 214 -68.18 15.77 -22.30
C GLY A 214 -69.24 14.64 -22.21
N PRO A 215 -70.35 14.92 -21.51
CA PRO A 215 -71.05 13.95 -20.66
C PRO A 215 -72.30 13.31 -21.31
N LEU A 216 -72.81 12.27 -20.63
CA LEU A 216 -74.18 11.73 -20.75
C LEU A 216 -75.23 12.74 -20.29
#